data_AF-A0A0S7BFH9-F1
#
_entry.id   AF-A0A0S7BFH9-F1
#
_cell.length_a   1.000
_cell.length_b   1.000
_cell.length_c   1.000
_cell.angle_alpha   90.00
_cell.angle_beta   90.00
_cell.angle_gamma   90.00
#
_symmetry.space_group_name_H-M   'P 1'
#
loop_
_entity.id
_entity.type
_entity.pdbx_description
1 polymer ?
#
loop_
_entity_poly.entity_id
_entity_poly.type
_entity_poly.pdbx_seq_one_letter_code
_entity_poly.pdbx_strand_id
1 'polypeptide(L)'
;MSTWANLDKLDRLYVVWAFLFQIIFILHFAIRKPLFDSYTVKYGWIVYALCIPAAIISVFLLRGGKSWSFWLGGFIFVVYAAFGLWVDYVAKIPFRNPLRPSIIFPYVFLYLATVMFYWWPLILLNRKLWFAYAVLFVIATILNITSH
;
A
#
# COMPACT_ATOMS: atom_id res chain seq x y z
N MET A 1 28.74 9.40 2.16
CA MET A 1 28.53 8.91 0.78
C MET A 1 27.05 8.95 0.46
N SER A 2 26.66 9.52 -0.69
CA SER A 2 25.25 9.57 -1.12
C SER A 2 24.73 8.14 -1.30
N THR A 3 23.78 7.75 -0.46
CA THR A 3 23.19 6.41 -0.43
C THR A 3 22.40 6.07 -1.70
N TRP A 4 22.04 7.08 -2.49
CA TRP A 4 21.36 6.93 -3.77
C TRP A 4 22.27 6.45 -4.90
N ALA A 5 23.55 6.84 -4.86
CA ALA A 5 24.51 6.52 -5.91
C ALA A 5 24.79 5.01 -6.01
N ASN A 6 24.67 4.28 -4.90
CA ASN A 6 24.95 2.85 -4.81
C ASN A 6 23.76 1.95 -5.19
N LEU A 7 22.57 2.51 -5.39
CA LEU A 7 21.39 1.74 -5.80
C LEU A 7 21.37 1.54 -7.30
N ASP A 8 21.07 0.32 -7.75
CA ASP A 8 20.82 0.08 -9.17
C ASP A 8 19.47 0.64 -9.62
N LYS A 9 19.18 0.56 -10.93
CA LYS A 9 17.96 1.14 -11.51
C LYS A 9 16.68 0.53 -10.92
N LEU A 10 16.69 -0.77 -10.61
CA LEU A 10 15.52 -1.49 -10.10
C LEU A 10 15.31 -1.22 -8.61
N ASP A 11 16.39 -1.07 -7.84
CA ASP A 11 16.31 -0.62 -6.44
C ASP A 11 15.71 0.77 -6.35
N ARG A 12 16.16 1.69 -7.21
CA ARG A 12 15.58 3.05 -7.28
C ARG A 12 14.11 3.01 -7.66
N LEU A 13 13.73 2.19 -8.63
CA LEU A 13 12.33 2.01 -9.03
C LEU A 13 11.49 1.52 -7.84
N TYR A 14 11.96 0.50 -7.12
CA TYR A 14 11.28 -0.01 -5.93
C TYR A 14 11.13 1.07 -4.84
N VAL A 15 12.20 1.81 -4.53
CA VAL A 15 12.17 2.87 -3.52
C VAL A 15 11.19 3.97 -3.91
N VAL A 16 11.24 4.46 -5.15
CA VAL A 16 10.32 5.49 -5.65
C VAL A 16 8.88 4.98 -5.54
N TRP A 17 8.62 3.75 -5.97
CA TRP A 17 7.29 3.17 -5.90
C TRP A 17 6.78 3.01 -4.47
N ALA A 18 7.61 2.47 -3.56
CA ALA A 18 7.25 2.25 -2.17
C ALA A 18 6.84 3.57 -1.49
N PHE A 19 7.62 4.64 -1.67
CA PHE A 19 7.32 5.94 -1.08
C PHE A 19 6.12 6.61 -1.76
N LEU A 20 5.99 6.53 -3.08
CA LEU A 20 4.82 7.04 -3.80
C LEU A 20 3.54 6.38 -3.29
N PHE A 21 3.54 5.05 -3.19
CA PHE A 21 2.43 4.27 -2.66
C PHE A 21 2.04 4.73 -1.25
N GLN A 22 3.02 4.88 -0.36
CA GLN A 22 2.78 5.31 1.02
C GLN A 22 2.23 6.74 1.10
N ILE A 23 2.75 7.66 0.28
CA ILE A 23 2.27 9.04 0.21
C ILE A 23 0.82 9.09 -0.29
N ILE A 24 0.48 8.30 -1.31
CA ILE A 24 -0.90 8.23 -1.82
C ILE A 24 -1.85 7.73 -0.73
N PHE A 25 -1.45 6.74 0.07
CA PHE A 25 -2.26 6.26 1.20
C PHE A 25 -2.45 7.34 2.27
N ILE A 26 -1.40 8.08 2.63
CA ILE A 26 -1.50 9.21 3.56
C ILE A 26 -2.51 10.24 3.04
N LEU A 27 -2.36 10.66 1.78
CA LEU A 27 -3.27 11.63 1.15
C LEU A 27 -4.70 11.13 1.16
N HIS A 28 -4.92 9.87 0.76
CA HIS A 28 -6.24 9.25 0.77
C HIS A 28 -6.86 9.27 2.17
N PHE A 29 -6.15 8.81 3.20
CA PHE A 29 -6.69 8.78 4.57
C PHE A 29 -6.92 10.18 5.14
N ALA A 30 -6.07 11.15 4.82
CA ALA A 30 -6.24 12.53 5.25
C ALA A 30 -7.53 13.16 4.68
N ILE A 31 -7.87 12.87 3.42
CA ILE A 31 -9.06 13.45 2.76
C ILE A 31 -10.32 12.58 2.90
N ARG A 32 -10.18 11.32 3.35
CA ARG A 32 -11.28 10.33 3.36
C ARG A 32 -12.51 10.80 4.13
N LYS A 33 -12.31 11.34 5.34
CA LYS A 33 -13.39 11.82 6.21
C LYS A 33 -13.85 13.24 5.86
N PRO A 34 -12.95 14.22 5.62
CA PRO A 34 -13.37 15.58 5.25
C PRO A 34 -14.12 15.67 3.91
N LEU A 35 -13.79 14.82 2.95
CA LEU A 35 -14.36 14.82 1.59
C LEU A 35 -15.12 13.53 1.29
N PHE A 36 -15.91 13.03 2.25
CA PHE A 36 -16.54 11.72 2.14
C PHE A 36 -17.47 11.61 0.90
N ASP A 37 -18.42 12.53 0.76
CA ASP A 37 -19.41 12.47 -0.33
C ASP A 37 -18.83 12.86 -1.70
N SER A 38 -17.89 13.82 -1.71
CA SER A 38 -17.31 14.37 -2.94
C SER A 38 -16.18 13.51 -3.49
N TYR A 39 -15.38 12.89 -2.62
CA TYR A 39 -14.21 12.08 -2.98
C TYR A 39 -14.37 10.60 -2.63
N THR A 40 -14.58 10.25 -1.36
CA THR A 40 -14.46 8.85 -0.89
C THR A 40 -15.46 7.93 -1.57
N VAL A 41 -16.72 8.34 -1.65
CA VAL A 41 -17.77 7.54 -2.29
C VAL A 41 -17.54 7.40 -3.80
N LYS A 42 -17.10 8.47 -4.47
CA LYS A 42 -16.97 8.51 -5.95
C LYS A 42 -15.66 7.94 -6.48
N TYR A 43 -14.56 8.20 -5.77
CA TYR A 43 -13.20 8.00 -6.25
C TYR A 43 -12.33 7.16 -5.31
N GLY A 44 -12.86 6.70 -4.15
CA GLY A 44 -12.10 5.85 -3.22
C GLY A 44 -11.57 4.56 -3.88
N TRP A 45 -12.25 4.05 -4.90
CA TRP A 45 -11.84 2.87 -5.66
C TRP A 45 -10.51 3.04 -6.40
N ILE A 46 -10.09 4.29 -6.69
CA ILE A 46 -8.81 4.59 -7.34
C ILE A 46 -7.63 4.04 -6.53
N VAL A 47 -7.76 4.01 -5.20
CA VAL A 47 -6.72 3.43 -4.34
C VAL A 47 -6.53 1.94 -4.61
N TYR A 48 -7.61 1.19 -4.88
CA TYR A 48 -7.49 -0.20 -5.30
C TYR A 48 -6.87 -0.33 -6.70
N ALA A 49 -7.16 0.61 -7.61
CA ALA A 49 -6.60 0.60 -8.96
C ALA A 49 -5.06 0.73 -8.99
N LEU A 50 -4.44 1.24 -7.91
CA LEU A 50 -2.98 1.25 -7.74
C LEU A 50 -2.35 -0.15 -7.76
N CYS A 51 -3.15 -1.22 -7.60
CA CYS A 51 -2.64 -2.58 -7.76
C CYS A 51 -2.14 -2.86 -9.18
N ILE A 52 -2.64 -2.16 -10.20
CA ILE A 52 -2.22 -2.32 -11.60
C ILE A 52 -0.76 -1.88 -11.78
N PRO A 53 -0.38 -0.62 -11.51
CA PRO A 53 1.04 -0.22 -11.58
C PRO A 53 1.92 -0.99 -10.59
N ALA A 54 1.40 -1.36 -9.41
CA ALA A 54 2.12 -2.21 -8.46
C ALA A 54 2.51 -3.57 -9.05
N ALA A 55 1.57 -4.24 -9.73
CA ALA A 55 1.81 -5.53 -10.37
C ALA A 55 2.78 -5.39 -11.54
N ILE A 56 2.65 -4.36 -12.37
CA ILE A 56 3.58 -4.08 -13.47
C ILE A 56 5.01 -3.91 -12.96
N ILE A 57 5.19 -3.09 -11.92
CA ILE A 57 6.51 -2.88 -11.30
C ILE A 57 7.03 -4.20 -10.70
N SER A 58 6.17 -4.98 -10.06
CA SER A 58 6.54 -6.30 -9.52
C SER A 58 7.02 -7.26 -10.59
N VAL A 59 6.38 -7.27 -11.77
CA VAL A 59 6.83 -8.06 -12.94
C VAL A 59 8.21 -7.60 -13.42
N PHE A 60 8.47 -6.28 -13.47
CA PHE A 60 9.80 -5.77 -13.85
C PHE A 60 10.88 -6.16 -12.85
N LEU A 61 10.60 -6.05 -11.54
CA LEU A 61 11.52 -6.44 -10.48
C LEU A 61 11.81 -7.95 -10.52
N LEU A 62 10.77 -8.78 -10.71
CA LEU A 62 10.89 -10.23 -10.87
C LEU A 62 11.76 -10.60 -12.08
N ARG A 63 11.44 -10.06 -13.27
CA ARG A 63 12.21 -10.33 -14.50
C ARG A 63 13.64 -9.78 -14.43
N GLY A 64 13.86 -8.74 -13.64
CA GLY A 64 15.17 -8.18 -13.34
C GLY A 64 15.98 -8.97 -12.31
N GLY A 65 15.48 -10.10 -11.82
CA GLY A 65 16.19 -11.00 -10.91
C GLY A 65 16.25 -10.53 -9.45
N LYS A 66 15.40 -9.57 -9.06
CA LYS A 66 15.32 -9.15 -7.65
C LYS A 66 14.72 -10.26 -6.78
N SER A 67 15.13 -10.31 -5.52
CA SER A 67 14.58 -11.25 -4.55
C SER A 67 13.08 -11.03 -4.34
N TRP A 68 12.39 -12.09 -3.94
CA TRP A 68 10.94 -12.11 -3.71
C TRP A 68 10.44 -10.99 -2.78
N SER A 69 11.27 -10.59 -1.82
CA SER A 69 10.96 -9.50 -0.89
C SER A 69 10.63 -8.19 -1.61
N PHE A 70 11.20 -7.91 -2.78
CA PHE A 70 10.98 -6.65 -3.51
C PHE A 70 9.76 -6.66 -4.43
N TRP A 71 9.33 -7.82 -4.93
CA TRP A 71 8.27 -7.89 -5.95
C TRP A 71 6.97 -8.54 -5.45
N LEU A 72 6.98 -9.30 -4.36
CA LEU A 72 5.77 -10.02 -3.92
C LEU A 72 4.65 -9.06 -3.46
N GLY A 73 5.01 -7.88 -2.95
CA GLY A 73 4.07 -6.88 -2.45
C GLY A 73 3.02 -6.44 -3.47
N GLY A 74 3.39 -6.27 -4.75
CA GLY A 74 2.41 -5.85 -5.76
C GLY A 74 1.42 -6.95 -6.12
N PHE A 75 1.82 -8.22 -6.08
CA PHE A 75 0.88 -9.33 -6.30
C PHE A 75 -0.07 -9.50 -5.10
N ILE A 76 0.43 -9.36 -3.87
CA ILE A 76 -0.43 -9.31 -2.67
C ILE A 76 -1.42 -8.15 -2.79
N PHE A 77 -0.97 -7.00 -3.31
CA PHE A 77 -1.85 -5.86 -3.52
C PHE A 77 -2.98 -6.17 -4.50
N VAL A 78 -2.74 -6.92 -5.57
CA VAL A 78 -3.83 -7.34 -6.49
C VAL A 78 -4.90 -8.15 -5.75
N VAL A 79 -4.48 -9.09 -4.89
CA VAL A 79 -5.41 -9.89 -4.08
C VAL A 79 -6.17 -9.00 -3.10
N TYR A 80 -5.46 -8.10 -2.39
CA TYR A 80 -6.08 -7.12 -1.50
C TYR A 80 -7.10 -6.23 -2.23
N ALA A 81 -6.72 -5.68 -3.39
CA ALA A 81 -7.54 -4.78 -4.17
C ALA A 81 -8.78 -5.47 -4.72
N ALA A 82 -8.66 -6.70 -5.22
CA ALA A 82 -9.80 -7.48 -5.67
C ALA A 82 -10.77 -7.77 -4.52
N PHE A 83 -10.25 -8.21 -3.36
CA PHE A 83 -11.07 -8.47 -2.18
C PHE A 83 -11.73 -7.20 -1.65
N GLY A 84 -10.98 -6.13 -1.47
CA GLY A 84 -11.47 -4.85 -0.94
C GLY A 84 -12.51 -4.20 -1.86
N LEU A 85 -12.25 -4.16 -3.17
CA LEU A 85 -13.20 -3.63 -4.15
C LEU A 85 -14.49 -4.46 -4.15
N TRP A 86 -14.39 -5.78 -4.08
CA TRP A 86 -15.57 -6.64 -3.99
C TRP A 86 -16.37 -6.36 -2.71
N VAL A 87 -15.73 -6.32 -1.54
CA VAL A 87 -16.41 -6.07 -0.25
C VAL A 87 -17.06 -4.69 -0.21
N ASP A 88 -16.32 -3.63 -0.54
CA ASP A 88 -16.75 -2.24 -0.34
C ASP A 88 -17.68 -1.74 -1.48
N TYR A 89 -17.47 -2.15 -2.74
CA TYR A 89 -18.20 -1.61 -3.90
C TYR A 89 -19.20 -2.58 -4.56
N VAL A 90 -18.89 -3.88 -4.61
CA VAL A 90 -19.76 -4.87 -5.28
C VAL A 90 -20.79 -5.43 -4.30
N ALA A 91 -20.32 -6.05 -3.21
CA ALA A 91 -21.15 -6.68 -2.21
C ALA A 91 -21.68 -5.69 -1.16
N LYS A 92 -21.03 -4.52 -1.01
CA LYS A 92 -21.40 -3.43 -0.09
C LYS A 92 -21.68 -3.92 1.33
N ILE A 93 -20.85 -4.84 1.82
CA ILE A 93 -21.09 -5.49 3.11
C ILE A 93 -20.67 -4.54 4.23
N PRO A 94 -21.58 -4.12 5.14
CA PRO A 94 -21.18 -3.37 6.32
C PRO A 94 -20.45 -4.32 7.29
N PHE A 95 -19.11 -4.22 7.34
CA PHE A 95 -18.27 -5.10 8.17
C PHE A 95 -17.53 -4.39 9.31
N ARG A 96 -17.60 -3.05 9.33
CA ARG A 96 -16.95 -2.22 10.34
C ARG A 96 -17.88 -1.93 11.52
N ASN A 97 -19.19 -1.79 11.27
CA ASN A 97 -20.22 -1.61 12.29
C ASN A 97 -21.55 -2.28 11.83
N PRO A 98 -22.00 -3.38 12.47
CA PRO A 98 -21.28 -4.16 13.47
C PRO A 98 -20.02 -4.82 12.89
N LEU A 99 -19.05 -5.09 13.76
CA LEU A 99 -17.78 -5.69 13.36
C LEU A 99 -17.98 -7.12 12.87
N ARG A 100 -17.50 -7.45 11.66
CA ARG A 100 -17.53 -8.81 11.09
C ARG A 100 -16.11 -9.38 10.99
N PRO A 101 -15.66 -10.20 11.95
CA PRO A 101 -14.31 -10.74 12.01
C PRO A 101 -13.84 -11.44 10.72
N SER A 102 -14.75 -12.21 10.10
CA SER A 102 -14.48 -12.97 8.88
C SER A 102 -14.12 -12.11 7.67
N ILE A 103 -14.44 -10.82 7.69
CA ILE A 103 -14.11 -9.87 6.63
C ILE A 103 -12.99 -8.93 7.08
N ILE A 104 -13.10 -8.35 8.29
CA ILE A 104 -12.13 -7.38 8.76
C ILE A 104 -10.73 -7.97 8.90
N PHE A 105 -10.60 -9.24 9.34
CA PHE A 105 -9.31 -9.89 9.50
C PHE A 105 -8.58 -10.08 8.16
N PRO A 106 -9.15 -10.76 7.14
CA PRO A 106 -8.48 -10.88 5.85
C PRO A 106 -8.26 -9.51 5.19
N TYR A 107 -9.19 -8.57 5.36
CA TYR A 107 -9.05 -7.21 4.81
C TYR A 107 -7.81 -6.51 5.38
N VAL A 108 -7.71 -6.42 6.71
CA VAL A 108 -6.60 -5.74 7.40
C VAL A 108 -5.30 -6.50 7.19
N PHE A 109 -5.33 -7.85 7.21
CA PHE A 109 -4.15 -8.67 6.98
C PHE A 109 -3.55 -8.44 5.58
N LEU A 110 -4.38 -8.48 4.52
CA LEU A 110 -3.93 -8.26 3.15
C LEU A 110 -3.41 -6.83 2.92
N TYR A 111 -4.09 -5.85 3.52
CA TYR A 111 -3.63 -4.47 3.55
C TYR A 111 -2.25 -4.34 4.21
N LEU A 112 -2.11 -4.83 5.45
CA LEU A 112 -0.85 -4.74 6.19
C LEU A 112 0.26 -5.50 5.47
N ALA A 113 -0.01 -6.71 4.99
CA ALA A 113 0.97 -7.48 4.21
C ALA A 113 1.48 -6.65 3.02
N THR A 114 0.59 -6.05 2.23
CA THR A 114 0.98 -5.18 1.11
C THR A 114 1.93 -4.06 1.55
N VAL A 115 1.56 -3.32 2.60
CA VAL A 115 2.36 -2.20 3.11
C VAL A 115 3.71 -2.68 3.67
N MET A 116 3.74 -3.80 4.40
CA MET A 116 4.96 -4.37 4.96
C MET A 116 5.95 -4.78 3.86
N PHE A 117 5.47 -5.30 2.73
CA PHE A 117 6.32 -5.63 1.58
C PHE A 117 6.88 -4.42 0.83
N TYR A 118 6.33 -3.21 1.04
CA TYR A 118 6.94 -1.97 0.57
C TYR A 118 7.87 -1.33 1.61
N TRP A 119 7.71 -1.68 2.87
CA TRP A 119 8.52 -1.15 3.96
C TRP A 119 9.75 -2.02 4.26
N TRP A 120 9.54 -3.28 4.66
CA TRP A 120 10.59 -4.11 5.24
C TRP A 120 11.80 -4.31 4.33
N PRO A 121 11.67 -4.56 3.02
CA PRO A 121 12.82 -4.73 2.14
C PRO A 121 13.73 -3.49 2.05
N LEU A 122 13.22 -2.30 2.41
CA LEU A 122 14.06 -1.09 2.47
C LEU A 122 15.22 -1.23 3.47
N ILE A 123 15.13 -2.09 4.49
CA ILE A 123 16.25 -2.31 5.42
C ILE A 123 17.47 -2.92 4.70
N LEU A 124 17.22 -3.74 3.68
CA LEU A 124 18.25 -4.41 2.88
C LEU A 124 18.97 -3.42 1.95
N LEU A 125 18.27 -2.35 1.55
CA LEU A 125 18.84 -1.28 0.71
C LEU A 125 19.50 -0.20 1.55
N ASN A 126 18.77 0.33 2.54
CA ASN A 126 19.22 1.43 3.38
C ASN A 126 18.38 1.61 4.65
N ARG A 127 19.03 1.57 5.82
CA ARG A 127 18.38 1.80 7.11
C ARG A 127 17.69 3.17 7.21
N LYS A 128 18.24 4.23 6.61
CA LYS A 128 17.62 5.57 6.65
C LYS A 128 16.30 5.60 5.86
N LEU A 129 16.24 4.94 4.70
CA LEU A 129 14.99 4.80 3.94
C LEU A 129 13.95 4.01 4.72
N TRP A 130 14.38 2.93 5.38
CA TRP A 130 13.51 2.12 6.23
C TRP A 130 12.90 2.94 7.39
N PHE A 131 13.71 3.76 8.08
CA PHE A 131 13.21 4.65 9.13
C PHE A 131 12.30 5.76 8.60
N ALA A 132 12.65 6.36 7.46
CA ALA A 132 11.80 7.37 6.82
C ALA A 132 10.42 6.78 6.46
N TYR A 133 10.40 5.57 5.92
CA TYR A 133 9.14 4.86 5.66
C TYR A 133 8.37 4.56 6.95
N ALA A 134 9.06 4.15 8.03
CA ALA A 134 8.43 3.90 9.32
C ALA A 134 7.66 5.13 9.84
N VAL A 135 8.23 6.33 9.72
CA VAL A 135 7.55 7.58 10.09
C VAL A 135 6.30 7.80 9.25
N LEU A 136 6.39 7.61 7.93
CA LEU A 136 5.24 7.72 7.02
C LEU A 136 4.17 6.66 7.32
N PHE A 137 4.58 5.45 7.73
CA PHE A 137 3.68 4.38 8.14
C PHE A 137 2.89 4.73 9.40
N VAL A 138 3.56 5.29 10.41
CA VAL A 138 2.89 5.75 11.64
C VAL A 138 1.89 6.85 11.33
N ILE A 139 2.27 7.85 10.52
CA ILE A 139 1.37 8.93 10.08
C ILE A 139 0.14 8.34 9.37
N ALA A 140 0.35 7.46 8.38
CA ALA A 140 -0.75 6.83 7.66
C ALA A 140 -1.67 6.00 8.57
N THR A 141 -1.10 5.31 9.56
CA THR A 141 -1.86 4.49 10.51
C THR A 141 -2.77 5.35 11.38
N ILE A 142 -2.26 6.45 11.93
CA ILE A 142 -3.05 7.40 12.73
C ILE A 142 -4.18 7.99 11.87
N LEU A 143 -3.87 8.41 10.65
CA LEU A 143 -4.87 8.95 9.73
C LEU A 143 -5.92 7.92 9.34
N ASN A 144 -5.53 6.66 9.10
CA ASN A 144 -6.45 5.58 8.75
C ASN A 144 -7.41 5.27 9.90
N ILE A 145 -6.92 5.23 11.14
CA ILE A 145 -7.79 4.95 12.30
C ILE A 145 -8.77 6.11 12.54
N THR A 146 -8.29 7.36 12.49
CA THR A 146 -9.11 8.55 12.80
C THR A 146 -10.13 8.93 11.72
N SER A 147 -9.94 8.42 10.50
CA SER A 147 -10.83 8.67 9.36
C SER A 147 -11.88 7.56 9.13
N HIS A 148 -11.95 6.56 10.01
CA HIS A 148 -13.07 5.61 10.11
C HIS A 148 -14.12 6.12 11.10
#